data_AF-A0A9E3MH38-F1
#
_entry.id   AF-A0A9E3MH38-F1
#
_cell.length_a   1.000
_cell.length_b   1.000
_cell.length_c   1.000
_cell.angle_alpha   90.00
_cell.angle_beta   90.00
_cell.angle_gamma   90.00
#
_symmetry.space_group_name_H-M   'P 1'
#
loop_
_entity.id
_entity.type
_entity.pdbx_description
1 polymer ?
#
loop_
_entity_poly.entity_id
_entity_poly.type
_entity_poly.pdbx_seq_one_letter_code
_entity_poly.pdbx_strand_id
1 'polypeptide(L)'
;MLANIKIRTLIITVLGLLMAAVVAIGGLGNYSTWRTREAYHDVALPDRESEIAFTRIRLLMETNRSHVLQALQHNPQFDWSKLHDHPLTVHWTAIDKASQDIAAMWKAYYAGIASPDERKLADAWYETSGGLGIA
;
A
#
# COMPACT_ATOMS: atom_id res chain seq x y z
N MET A 1 44.32 -30.15 29.22
CA MET A 1 43.45 -30.10 30.41
C MET A 1 42.24 -31.07 30.38
N LEU A 2 42.07 -31.92 29.36
CA LEU A 2 40.92 -32.85 29.26
C LEU A 2 41.27 -34.34 29.46
N ALA A 3 42.54 -34.65 29.75
CA ALA A 3 43.07 -36.02 29.69
C ALA A 3 42.57 -36.98 30.80
N ASN A 4 41.94 -36.45 31.86
CA ASN A 4 41.51 -37.25 33.03
C ASN A 4 39.98 -37.34 33.19
N ILE A 5 39.21 -36.96 32.17
CA ILE A 5 37.74 -37.04 32.22
C ILE A 5 37.30 -38.42 31.73
N LYS A 6 36.42 -39.09 32.48
CA LYS A 6 35.80 -40.35 32.04
C LYS A 6 35.07 -40.13 30.72
N ILE A 7 35.32 -40.99 29.72
CA ILE A 7 34.70 -40.92 28.37
C ILE A 7 33.18 -40.74 28.43
N ARG A 8 32.50 -41.42 29.36
CA ARG A 8 31.05 -41.26 29.59
C ARG A 8 30.66 -39.80 29.88
N THR A 9 31.37 -39.14 30.80
CA THR A 9 31.13 -37.74 31.19
C THR A 9 31.44 -36.80 30.04
N LEU A 10 32.52 -37.05 29.30
CA LEU A 10 32.88 -36.25 28.13
C LEU A 10 31.77 -36.29 27.07
N ILE A 11 31.28 -37.48 26.72
CA ILE A 11 30.21 -37.66 25.73
C ILE A 11 28.92 -36.95 26.19
N ILE A 12 28.49 -37.13 27.44
CA ILE A 12 27.28 -36.48 27.97
C ILE A 12 27.41 -34.96 27.94
N THR A 13 28.58 -34.42 28.30
CA THR A 13 28.82 -32.97 28.33
C THR A 13 28.78 -32.38 26.92
N VAL A 14 29.44 -33.02 25.95
CA VAL A 14 29.44 -32.56 24.55
C VAL A 14 28.02 -32.64 23.96
N LEU A 15 27.31 -33.74 24.15
CA LEU A 15 25.93 -33.86 23.66
C LEU A 15 24.99 -32.85 24.33
N GLY A 16 25.14 -32.62 25.64
CA GLY A 16 24.40 -31.60 26.37
C GLY A 16 24.63 -30.19 25.83
N LEU A 17 25.90 -29.84 25.56
CA LEU A 17 26.27 -28.56 24.96
C LEU A 17 25.71 -28.42 23.54
N LEU A 18 25.77 -29.48 22.72
CA LEU A 18 25.20 -29.47 21.37
C LEU A 18 23.67 -29.28 21.41
N MET A 19 22.97 -29.97 22.31
CA MET A 19 21.52 -29.78 22.49
C MET A 19 21.20 -28.36 22.95
N ALA A 20 21.95 -27.80 23.91
CA ALA A 20 21.77 -26.42 24.35
C ALA A 20 22.00 -25.41 23.22
N ALA A 21 23.02 -25.65 22.37
CA ALA A 21 23.27 -24.80 21.21
C ALA A 21 22.12 -24.85 20.19
N VAL A 22 21.57 -26.03 19.89
CA VAL A 22 20.41 -26.17 19.00
C VAL A 22 19.19 -25.44 19.55
N VAL A 23 18.89 -25.59 20.84
CA VAL A 23 17.78 -24.88 21.49
C VAL A 23 17.99 -23.37 21.47
N ALA A 24 19.20 -22.89 21.74
CA ALA A 24 19.53 -21.46 21.71
C ALA A 24 19.34 -20.88 20.31
N ILE A 25 19.88 -21.53 19.27
CA ILE A 25 19.73 -21.10 17.87
C ILE A 25 18.27 -21.14 17.45
N GLY A 26 17.54 -22.21 17.79
CA GLY A 26 16.12 -22.33 17.50
C GLY A 26 15.29 -21.24 18.19
N GLY A 27 15.59 -20.93 19.45
CA GLY A 27 14.93 -19.86 20.20
C GLY A 27 15.19 -18.48 19.59
N LEU A 28 16.44 -18.18 19.25
CA LEU A 28 16.82 -16.93 18.57
C LEU A 28 16.13 -16.80 17.19
N GLY A 29 16.09 -17.89 16.42
CA GLY A 29 15.40 -17.93 15.13
C GLY A 29 13.91 -17.64 15.25
N ASN A 30 13.23 -18.27 16.24
CA ASN A 30 11.82 -18.03 16.51
C ASN A 30 11.55 -16.58 16.96
N TYR A 31 12.36 -16.05 17.88
CA TYR A 31 12.24 -14.67 18.36
C TYR A 31 12.44 -13.66 17.22
N SER A 32 13.48 -13.84 16.40
CA SER A 32 13.76 -13.01 15.23
C SER A 32 12.60 -13.04 14.22
N THR A 33 12.06 -14.23 13.95
CA THR A 33 10.91 -14.41 13.03
C THR A 33 9.66 -13.74 13.58
N TRP A 34 9.38 -13.88 14.88
CA TRP A 34 8.24 -13.22 15.53
C TRP A 34 8.32 -11.70 15.40
N ARG A 35 9.48 -11.11 15.69
CA ARG A 35 9.69 -9.66 15.59
C ARG A 35 9.60 -9.15 14.16
N THR A 36 10.11 -9.93 13.20
CA THR A 36 10.02 -9.62 11.77
C THR A 36 8.57 -9.68 11.30
N ARG A 37 7.81 -10.69 11.74
CA ARG A 37 6.38 -10.83 11.40
C ARG A 37 5.56 -9.64 11.91
N GLU A 38 5.80 -9.21 13.14
CA GLU A 38 5.16 -8.03 13.73
C GLU A 38 5.46 -6.77 12.90
N ALA A 39 6.73 -6.48 12.59
CA ALA A 39 7.10 -5.33 11.77
C ALA A 39 6.50 -5.39 10.34
N TYR A 40 6.41 -6.58 9.75
CA TYR A 40 5.79 -6.74 8.43
C TYR A 40 4.27 -6.54 8.47
N HIS A 41 3.60 -7.15 9.44
CA HIS A 41 2.14 -7.15 9.50
C HIS A 41 1.59 -5.81 9.99
N ASP A 42 2.27 -5.19 10.95
CA ASP A 42 1.72 -4.02 11.64
C ASP A 42 2.18 -2.69 11.03
N VAL A 43 3.19 -2.72 10.16
CA VAL A 43 3.73 -1.52 9.50
C VAL A 43 3.78 -1.71 7.99
N ALA A 44 4.56 -2.68 7.51
CA ALA A 44 4.84 -2.76 6.08
C ALA A 44 3.61 -3.05 5.21
N LEU A 45 2.69 -3.91 5.66
CA LEU A 45 1.46 -4.20 4.91
C LEU A 45 0.49 -3.02 4.89
N PRO A 46 0.09 -2.42 6.04
CA PRO A 46 -0.79 -1.24 6.06
C PRO A 46 -0.26 -0.06 5.24
N ASP A 47 1.04 0.21 5.32
CA ASP A 47 1.67 1.31 4.56
C ASP A 47 1.56 1.06 3.06
N ARG A 48 1.78 -0.18 2.61
CA ARG A 48 1.66 -0.54 1.20
C ARG A 48 0.22 -0.48 0.71
N GLU A 49 -0.75 -0.91 1.50
CA GLU A 49 -2.16 -0.76 1.16
C GLU A 49 -2.55 0.71 1.00
N SER A 50 -2.06 1.57 1.91
CA SER A 50 -2.25 3.02 1.87
C SER A 50 -1.61 3.66 0.63
N GLU A 51 -0.38 3.27 0.29
CA GLU A 51 0.33 3.75 -0.90
C GLU A 51 -0.39 3.35 -2.20
N ILE A 52 -0.87 2.10 -2.28
CA ILE A 52 -1.63 1.61 -3.43
C ILE A 52 -2.95 2.40 -3.58
N ALA A 53 -3.68 2.60 -2.49
CA ALA A 53 -4.93 3.35 -2.51
C ALA A 53 -4.71 4.79 -3.00
N PHE A 54 -3.72 5.48 -2.43
CA PHE A 54 -3.34 6.84 -2.83
C PHE A 54 -2.96 6.94 -4.30
N THR A 55 -2.10 6.04 -4.77
CA THR A 55 -1.64 6.00 -6.17
C THR A 55 -2.81 5.77 -7.13
N ARG A 56 -3.74 4.89 -6.76
CA ARG A 56 -4.91 4.59 -7.58
C ARG A 56 -5.89 5.76 -7.64
N ILE A 57 -6.11 6.46 -6.53
CA ILE A 57 -6.92 7.68 -6.52
C ILE A 57 -6.32 8.72 -7.46
N ARG A 58 -5.00 8.97 -7.38
CA ARG A 58 -4.32 9.92 -8.29
C ARG A 58 -4.46 9.55 -9.75
N LEU A 59 -4.34 8.26 -10.09
CA LEU A 59 -4.54 7.79 -11.46
C LEU A 59 -5.97 8.08 -11.96
N LEU A 60 -6.98 7.87 -11.12
CA LEU A 60 -8.37 8.18 -11.46
C LEU A 60 -8.59 9.70 -11.60
N MET A 61 -7.95 10.52 -10.78
CA MET A 61 -7.99 11.99 -10.92
C MET A 61 -7.43 12.44 -12.28
N GLU A 62 -6.29 11.88 -12.68
CA GLU A 62 -5.71 12.16 -14.01
C GLU A 62 -6.58 11.61 -15.16
N THR A 63 -7.27 10.49 -14.92
CA THR A 63 -8.24 9.92 -15.87
C THR A 63 -9.42 10.87 -16.06
N ASN A 64 -9.98 11.43 -14.98
CA ASN A 64 -11.01 12.48 -15.04
C ASN A 64 -10.53 13.68 -15.84
N ARG A 65 -9.35 14.21 -15.51
CA ARG A 65 -8.75 15.34 -16.24
C ARG A 65 -8.60 15.04 -17.73
N SER A 66 -8.15 13.83 -18.08
CA SER A 66 -7.97 13.39 -19.46
C SER A 66 -9.30 13.32 -20.22
N HIS A 67 -10.37 12.85 -19.58
CA HIS A 67 -11.69 12.80 -20.21
C HIS A 67 -12.30 14.20 -20.38
N VAL A 68 -12.09 15.12 -19.43
CA VAL A 68 -12.48 16.53 -19.59
C VAL A 68 -11.79 17.13 -20.82
N LEU A 69 -10.47 16.93 -20.97
CA LEU A 69 -9.72 17.43 -22.12
C LEU A 69 -10.16 16.80 -23.45
N GLN A 70 -10.51 15.51 -23.46
CA GLN A 70 -11.06 14.84 -24.65
C GLN A 70 -12.47 15.33 -24.99
N ALA A 71 -13.31 15.59 -23.98
CA ALA A 71 -14.63 16.17 -24.19
C ALA A 71 -14.57 17.54 -24.88
N LEU A 72 -13.55 18.35 -24.60
CA LEU A 72 -13.33 19.63 -25.28
C LEU A 72 -13.04 19.49 -26.78
N GLN A 73 -12.59 18.33 -27.25
CA GLN A 73 -12.34 18.08 -28.68
C GLN A 73 -13.64 18.02 -29.50
N HIS A 74 -14.80 17.87 -28.84
CA HIS A 74 -16.12 17.94 -29.47
C HIS A 74 -16.58 19.37 -29.80
N ASN A 75 -15.82 20.41 -29.43
CA ASN A 75 -16.22 21.79 -29.73
C ASN A 75 -16.34 22.01 -31.25
N PRO A 76 -17.54 22.31 -31.78
CA PRO A 76 -17.77 22.44 -33.22
C PRO A 76 -17.04 23.63 -33.86
N GLN A 77 -16.50 24.56 -33.05
CA GLN A 77 -15.66 25.64 -33.54
C GLN A 77 -14.27 25.16 -34.00
N PHE A 78 -13.87 23.94 -33.64
CA PHE A 78 -12.60 23.36 -34.06
C PHE A 78 -12.78 22.50 -35.31
N ASP A 79 -11.94 22.69 -36.32
CA ASP A 79 -11.98 21.93 -37.58
C ASP A 79 -11.79 20.41 -37.35
N TRP A 80 -11.01 20.04 -36.34
CA TRP A 80 -10.73 18.65 -35.97
C TRP A 80 -11.81 17.99 -35.12
N SER A 81 -12.89 18.70 -34.72
CA SER A 81 -14.02 18.08 -34.01
C SER A 81 -14.63 16.90 -34.79
N LYS A 82 -14.57 16.97 -36.12
CA LYS A 82 -14.99 15.90 -37.05
C LYS A 82 -14.14 14.63 -36.96
N LEU A 83 -12.92 14.70 -36.41
CA LEU A 83 -12.03 13.55 -36.22
C LEU A 83 -12.31 12.83 -34.89
N HIS A 84 -13.03 13.47 -33.98
CA HIS A 84 -13.38 12.93 -32.67
C HIS A 84 -14.88 12.59 -32.65
N ASP A 85 -15.30 11.69 -33.55
CA ASP A 85 -16.70 11.36 -33.79
C ASP A 85 -17.18 10.19 -32.91
N HIS A 86 -17.68 10.54 -31.72
CA HIS A 86 -18.44 9.63 -30.88
C HIS A 86 -19.34 10.43 -29.92
N PRO A 87 -20.31 9.82 -29.23
CA PRO A 87 -21.15 10.53 -28.29
C PRO A 87 -20.35 11.14 -27.12
N LEU A 88 -20.66 12.37 -26.75
CA LEU A 88 -20.06 13.06 -25.59
C LEU A 88 -20.33 12.31 -24.27
N THR A 89 -21.42 11.54 -24.22
CA THR A 89 -21.81 10.68 -23.09
C THR A 89 -20.76 9.63 -22.74
N VAL A 90 -19.91 9.21 -23.68
CA VAL A 90 -18.79 8.29 -23.40
C VAL A 90 -17.82 8.91 -22.39
N HIS A 91 -17.54 10.21 -22.50
CA HIS A 91 -16.64 10.90 -21.57
C HIS A 91 -17.31 11.14 -20.21
N TRP A 92 -18.58 11.58 -20.19
CA TRP A 92 -19.31 11.81 -18.94
C TRP A 92 -19.48 10.53 -18.13
N THR A 93 -19.82 9.42 -18.78
CA THR A 93 -19.95 8.12 -18.10
C THR A 93 -18.62 7.68 -17.48
N ALA A 94 -17.51 7.92 -18.16
CA ALA A 94 -16.18 7.60 -17.64
C ALA A 94 -15.80 8.49 -16.43
N ILE A 95 -16.09 9.80 -16.52
CA ILE A 95 -15.86 10.75 -15.42
C ILE A 95 -16.71 10.39 -14.20
N ASP A 96 -18.00 10.11 -14.38
CA ASP A 96 -18.90 9.73 -13.30
C ASP A 96 -18.42 8.46 -12.60
N LYS A 97 -18.06 7.44 -13.39
CA LYS A 97 -17.54 6.19 -12.85
C LYS A 97 -16.25 6.40 -12.05
N ALA A 98 -15.28 7.12 -12.63
CA ALA A 98 -14.01 7.38 -11.97
C ALA A 98 -14.20 8.23 -10.70
N SER A 99 -15.12 9.19 -10.71
CA SER A 99 -15.44 10.02 -9.53
C SER A 99 -16.08 9.21 -8.40
N GLN A 100 -16.99 8.30 -8.73
CA GLN A 100 -17.57 7.35 -7.76
C GLN A 100 -16.50 6.42 -7.18
N ASP A 101 -15.62 5.89 -8.03
CA ASP A 101 -14.51 5.02 -7.63
C ASP A 101 -13.52 5.78 -6.72
N ILE A 102 -13.20 7.05 -7.02
CA ILE A 102 -12.39 7.93 -6.16
C ILE A 102 -13.05 8.12 -4.79
N ALA A 103 -14.33 8.48 -4.76
CA ALA A 103 -15.05 8.73 -3.51
C ALA A 103 -15.07 7.48 -2.60
N ALA A 104 -15.32 6.31 -3.19
CA ALA A 104 -15.32 5.04 -2.47
C ALA A 104 -13.92 4.69 -1.93
N MET A 105 -12.88 4.81 -2.75
CA MET A 105 -11.50 4.53 -2.35
C MET A 105 -11.01 5.51 -1.28
N TRP A 106 -11.32 6.80 -1.44
CA TRP A 106 -10.97 7.82 -0.44
C TRP A 106 -11.60 7.52 0.90
N LYS A 107 -12.91 7.20 0.92
CA LYS A 107 -13.62 6.83 2.15
C LYS A 107 -12.95 5.63 2.84
N ALA A 108 -12.59 4.60 2.08
CA ALA A 108 -11.93 3.41 2.63
C ALA A 108 -10.52 3.71 3.16
N TYR A 109 -9.70 4.41 2.37
CA TYR A 109 -8.36 4.86 2.74
C TYR A 109 -8.39 5.70 4.02
N TYR A 110 -9.24 6.73 4.05
CA TYR A 110 -9.33 7.67 5.16
C TYR A 110 -9.82 7.02 6.47
N ALA A 111 -10.71 6.03 6.36
CA ALA A 111 -11.16 5.23 7.50
C ALA A 111 -10.06 4.30 8.05
N GLY A 112 -9.13 3.87 7.20
CA GLY A 112 -8.00 3.00 7.57
C GLY A 112 -6.83 3.71 8.26
N ILE A 113 -6.76 5.05 8.21
CA ILE A 113 -5.65 5.81 8.81
C ILE A 113 -5.70 5.73 10.34
N ALA A 114 -4.69 5.13 10.95
CA ALA A 114 -4.56 5.05 12.41
C ALA A 114 -3.79 6.24 13.01
N SER A 115 -2.78 6.75 12.30
CA SER A 115 -1.91 7.82 12.80
C SER A 115 -2.57 9.20 12.70
N PRO A 116 -2.56 10.02 13.77
CA PRO A 116 -3.02 11.41 13.71
C PRO A 116 -2.26 12.26 12.69
N ASP A 117 -0.98 11.99 12.49
CA ASP A 117 -0.16 12.78 11.56
C ASP A 117 -0.41 12.39 10.11
N GLU A 118 -0.60 11.11 9.81
CA GLU A 118 -1.08 10.65 8.50
C GLU A 118 -2.45 11.23 8.17
N ARG A 119 -3.33 11.32 9.18
CA ARG A 119 -4.67 11.90 9.00
C ARG A 119 -4.58 13.37 8.60
N LYS A 120 -3.73 14.16 9.26
CA LYS A 120 -3.48 15.56 8.87
C LYS A 120 -2.93 15.68 7.44
N LEU A 121 -2.02 14.79 7.04
CA LEU A 121 -1.48 14.78 5.67
C LEU A 121 -2.57 14.45 4.64
N ALA A 122 -3.42 13.48 4.96
CA ALA A 122 -4.57 13.12 4.14
C ALA A 122 -5.56 14.30 4.03
N ASP A 123 -5.91 14.95 5.14
CA ASP A 123 -6.78 16.14 5.17
C ASP A 123 -6.20 17.27 4.29
N ALA A 124 -4.91 17.57 4.48
CA ALA A 124 -4.22 18.60 3.69
C ALA A 124 -4.20 18.27 2.19
N TRP A 125 -4.02 17.00 1.83
CA TRP A 125 -4.09 16.58 0.43
C TRP A 125 -5.51 16.71 -0.14
N TYR A 126 -6.53 16.32 0.62
CA TYR A 126 -7.93 16.48 0.23
C TYR A 126 -8.28 17.94 -0.04
N GLU A 127 -7.86 18.85 0.85
CA GLU A 127 -8.07 20.29 0.69
C GLU A 127 -7.32 20.85 -0.53
N THR A 128 -6.02 20.57 -0.63
CA THR A 128 -5.16 21.12 -1.71
C THR A 128 -5.51 20.58 -3.10
N SER A 129 -6.07 19.38 -3.18
CA SER A 129 -6.60 18.80 -4.43
C SER A 129 -7.97 19.36 -4.82
N GLY A 130 -8.58 20.22 -4.00
CA GLY A 130 -9.94 20.72 -4.24
C GLY A 130 -10.98 19.62 -4.08
N GLY A 131 -10.85 18.80 -3.04
CA GLY A 131 -11.73 17.66 -2.80
C GLY A 131 -11.53 16.53 -3.81
N LEU A 132 -10.26 16.22 -4.15
CA LEU A 132 -9.86 15.20 -5.13
C LEU A 132 -10.34 15.48 -6.57
N GLY A 133 -10.80 16.69 -6.87
CA GLY A 133 -11.31 17.04 -8.20
C GLY A 133 -12.58 16.29 -8.59
N ILE A 134 -13.35 15.82 -7.60
CA ILE A 134 -14.68 15.25 -7.78
C ILE A 134 -15.75 16.27 -7.36
N ALA A 135 -16.91 16.25 -8.01
CA ALA A 135 -18.05 17.13 -7.74
C ALA A 135 -18.98 16.56 -6.67
#